data_AF-A0AAE9A6Z7-F1
#
_entry.id   AF-A0AAE9A6Z7-F1
#
_cell.length_a   1.000
_cell.length_b   1.000
_cell.length_c   1.000
_cell.angle_alpha   90.00
_cell.angle_beta   90.00
_cell.angle_gamma   90.00
#
_symmetry.space_group_name_H-M   'P 1'
#
loop_
_entity.id
_entity.type
_entity.pdbx_description
1 polymer ?
#
loop_
_entity_poly.entity_id
_entity_poly.type
_entity_poly.pdbx_seq_one_letter_code
_entity_poly.pdbx_strand_id
1 'polypeptide(L)'
;MEPEIYFGEMMLAAYEPDMDFFKGVRQYEGKIWFSVIIDEFQPAGGNRRFAQATAKYFGEIIEGECEGTKLTSGCIGKRVRIQRRIVLEEPVWMVVEILF
;
A
#
# COMPACT_ATOMS: atom_id res chain seq x y z
N MET A 1 12.32 25.47 7.11
CA MET A 1 11.94 24.73 8.32
C MET A 1 10.86 23.77 7.88
N GLU A 2 11.23 22.53 7.58
CA GLU A 2 10.27 21.49 7.19
C GLU A 2 9.64 20.93 8.48
N PRO A 3 8.33 20.67 8.52
CA PRO A 3 7.71 20.11 9.71
C PRO A 3 8.16 18.65 9.88
N GLU A 4 8.86 18.39 10.98
CA GLU A 4 9.08 17.04 11.50
C GLU A 4 7.72 16.45 11.88
N ILE A 5 7.24 15.48 11.11
CA ILE A 5 6.06 14.70 11.48
C ILE A 5 6.52 13.75 12.60
N TYR A 6 6.24 14.10 13.85
CA TYR A 6 6.53 13.27 15.01
C TYR A 6 5.60 12.05 15.01
N PHE A 7 6.11 10.93 14.49
CA PHE A 7 5.45 9.61 14.47
C PHE A 7 5.03 9.06 15.85
N GLY A 8 5.46 9.71 16.95
CA GLY A 8 5.17 9.29 18.32
C GLY A 8 3.71 9.41 18.73
N GLU A 9 2.98 10.43 18.26
CA GLU A 9 1.58 10.63 18.67
C GLU A 9 0.60 9.67 17.98
N MET A 10 0.94 9.19 16.78
CA MET A 10 0.12 8.22 16.06
C MET A 10 0.19 6.81 16.68
N MET A 11 1.23 6.50 17.46
CA MET A 11 1.37 5.22 18.17
C MET A 11 0.48 5.10 19.41
N LEU A 12 0.05 6.20 20.03
CA LEU A 12 -0.68 6.14 21.30
C LEU A 12 -2.19 5.87 21.16
N ALA A 13 -2.77 6.08 19.97
CA ALA A 13 -4.20 5.88 19.73
C ALA A 13 -4.58 4.43 19.34
N ALA A 14 -3.61 3.52 19.14
CA ALA A 14 -3.85 2.17 18.65
C ALA A 14 -3.35 1.10 19.65
N TYR A 15 -4.01 1.00 20.80
CA TYR A 15 -3.81 -0.12 21.75
C TYR A 15 -4.76 -1.27 21.38
N GLU A 16 -4.54 -1.90 20.22
CA GLU A 16 -5.23 -3.12 19.79
C GLU A 16 -4.25 -4.12 19.13
N PRO A 17 -4.57 -5.43 19.07
CA PRO A 17 -3.63 -6.52 18.77
C PRO A 17 -3.07 -6.54 17.32
N ASP A 18 -3.47 -5.60 16.47
CA ASP A 18 -3.13 -5.50 15.04
C ASP A 18 -1.66 -5.08 14.78
N MET A 19 -0.77 -5.10 15.79
CA MET A 19 0.62 -4.60 15.77
C MET A 19 1.58 -5.30 14.77
N ASP A 20 1.17 -6.36 14.09
CA ASP A 20 1.91 -6.89 12.93
C ASP A 20 1.77 -6.00 11.67
N PHE A 21 0.82 -5.04 11.67
CA PHE A 21 0.53 -4.13 10.55
C PHE A 21 1.62 -3.07 10.33
N PHE A 22 2.23 -2.54 11.40
CA PHE A 22 3.23 -1.47 11.32
C PHE A 22 4.69 -1.95 11.39
N LYS A 23 4.95 -3.27 11.34
CA LYS A 23 6.31 -3.84 11.37
C LYS A 23 7.22 -3.43 10.20
N GLY A 24 6.73 -2.66 9.23
CA GLY A 24 7.40 -2.38 7.97
C GLY A 24 7.69 -0.92 7.64
N VAL A 25 7.46 0.04 8.55
CA VAL A 25 7.79 1.46 8.26
C VAL A 25 9.31 1.61 8.25
N ARG A 26 9.93 1.39 7.08
CA ARG A 26 11.34 1.71 6.84
C ARG A 26 11.42 2.97 6.01
N GLN A 27 11.93 4.04 6.60
CA GLN A 27 12.37 5.20 5.86
C GLN A 27 13.76 4.88 5.28
N TYR A 28 13.83 4.66 3.97
CA TYR A 28 15.10 4.59 3.25
C TYR A 28 15.02 5.60 2.10
N GLU A 29 16.00 6.50 2.02
CA GLU A 29 16.05 7.59 1.03
C GLU A 29 14.78 8.48 1.00
N GLY A 30 14.14 8.69 2.15
CA GLY A 30 12.95 9.56 2.25
C GLY A 30 11.66 8.96 1.69
N LYS A 31 11.62 7.67 1.34
CA LYS A 31 10.41 6.99 0.85
C LYS A 31 9.74 6.20 1.99
N ILE A 32 8.44 6.43 2.18
CA ILE A 32 7.60 5.71 3.16
C ILE A 32 6.87 4.57 2.48
N TRP A 33 6.97 3.38 3.05
CA TRP A 33 6.32 2.16 2.56
C TRP A 33 5.49 1.52 3.67
N PHE A 34 4.40 0.87 3.28
CA PHE A 34 3.57 0.08 4.19
C PHE A 34 3.47 -1.35 3.69
N SER A 35 3.44 -2.31 4.61
CA SER A 35 3.15 -3.71 4.29
C SER A 35 1.70 -4.00 4.63
N VAL A 36 0.90 -4.38 3.65
CA VAL A 36 -0.55 -4.57 3.80
C VAL A 36 -0.97 -5.92 3.26
N ILE A 37 -2.11 -6.44 3.73
CA ILE A 37 -2.74 -7.64 3.16
C ILE A 37 -3.77 -7.19 2.12
N ILE A 38 -3.82 -7.88 0.99
CA ILE A 38 -4.84 -7.66 -0.03
C ILE A 38 -6.13 -8.39 0.36
N ASP A 39 -7.23 -7.65 0.47
CA ASP A 39 -8.53 -8.17 0.86
C ASP A 39 -9.37 -8.56 -0.36
N GLU A 40 -9.41 -7.70 -1.38
CA GLU A 40 -10.15 -7.92 -2.62
C GLU A 40 -9.31 -7.57 -3.85
N PHE A 41 -9.70 -8.11 -5.00
CA PHE A 41 -9.05 -7.86 -6.29
C PHE A 41 -10.09 -7.53 -7.37
N GLN A 42 -9.77 -6.54 -8.21
CA GLN A 42 -10.53 -6.18 -9.39
C GLN A 42 -9.58 -6.06 -10.60
N PRO A 43 -9.80 -6.82 -11.68
CA PRO A 43 -8.95 -6.73 -12.86
C PRO A 43 -9.10 -5.37 -13.56
N ALA A 44 -8.08 -4.98 -14.33
CA ALA A 44 -8.19 -3.89 -15.29
C ALA A 44 -9.26 -4.21 -16.35
N GLY A 45 -9.95 -3.20 -16.85
CA GLY A 45 -11.01 -3.38 -17.83
C GLY A 45 -12.02 -2.23 -17.88
N GLY A 46 -12.77 -2.13 -18.98
CA GLY A 46 -13.67 -1.00 -19.23
C GLY A 46 -12.89 0.31 -19.24
N ASN A 47 -13.21 1.21 -18.30
CA ASN A 47 -12.55 2.51 -18.15
C ASN A 47 -11.35 2.50 -17.17
N ARG A 48 -10.98 1.34 -16.60
CA ARG A 48 -9.89 1.23 -15.62
C ARG A 48 -8.60 0.80 -16.28
N ARG A 49 -7.60 1.67 -16.19
CA ARG A 49 -6.26 1.45 -16.77
C ARG A 49 -5.42 0.44 -15.99
N PHE A 50 -5.63 0.33 -14.69
CA PHE A 50 -4.87 -0.53 -13.79
C PHE A 50 -5.79 -1.51 -13.09
N ALA A 51 -5.27 -2.69 -12.78
CA ALA A 51 -5.94 -3.56 -11.81
C ALA A 51 -5.86 -2.93 -10.42
N GLN A 52 -6.88 -3.19 -9.62
CA GLN A 52 -7.06 -2.63 -8.29
C GLN A 52 -7.16 -3.75 -7.26
N ALA A 53 -6.78 -3.43 -6.05
CA ALA A 53 -7.04 -4.21 -4.88
C ALA A 53 -7.53 -3.30 -3.75
N THR A 54 -8.12 -3.91 -2.73
CA THR A 54 -8.41 -3.21 -1.48
C THR A 54 -7.52 -3.75 -0.36
N ALA A 55 -7.15 -2.87 0.56
CA ALA A 55 -6.54 -3.27 1.82
C ALA A 55 -7.16 -2.48 2.98
N LYS A 56 -7.36 -3.18 4.09
CA LYS A 56 -7.82 -2.61 5.36
C LYS A 56 -7.01 -1.35 5.71
N TYR A 57 -7.74 -0.29 6.04
CA TYR A 57 -7.24 1.05 6.40
C TYR A 57 -6.60 1.89 5.28
N PHE A 58 -6.29 1.32 4.11
CA PHE A 58 -5.72 2.04 2.97
C PHE A 58 -6.70 2.26 1.81
N GLY A 59 -7.78 1.48 1.78
CA GLY A 59 -8.76 1.55 0.71
C GLY A 59 -8.20 0.97 -0.59
N GLU A 60 -8.36 1.70 -1.69
CA GLU A 60 -7.94 1.24 -3.01
C GLU A 60 -6.42 1.36 -3.21
N ILE A 61 -5.84 0.30 -3.75
CA ILE A 61 -4.45 0.18 -4.15
C ILE A 61 -4.43 -0.23 -5.61
N ILE A 62 -3.62 0.44 -6.43
CA ILE A 62 -3.39 0.03 -7.82
C ILE A 62 -2.15 -0.83 -7.93
N GLU A 63 -2.12 -1.70 -8.94
CA GLU A 63 -0.92 -2.44 -9.30
C GLU A 63 0.25 -1.52 -9.70
N GLY A 64 1.47 -2.04 -9.61
CA GLY A 64 2.65 -1.33 -10.05
C GLY A 64 2.89 -1.44 -11.55
N GLU A 65 3.92 -0.73 -12.02
CA GLU A 65 4.27 -0.62 -13.44
C GLU A 65 5.02 -1.84 -13.96
N CYS A 66 5.74 -2.57 -13.10
CA CYS A 66 6.54 -3.72 -13.48
C CYS A 66 5.75 -5.04 -13.36
N GLU A 67 6.12 -6.05 -14.14
CA GLU A 67 5.49 -7.39 -14.13
C GLU A 67 5.42 -8.00 -12.71
N GLY A 68 6.48 -7.87 -11.91
CA GLY A 68 6.52 -8.38 -10.52
C GLY A 68 5.60 -7.66 -9.54
N THR A 69 4.89 -6.62 -9.97
CA THR A 69 3.97 -5.82 -9.16
C THR A 69 2.54 -5.84 -9.67
N LYS A 70 2.27 -6.66 -10.70
CA LYS A 70 0.94 -6.83 -11.28
C LYS A 70 0.03 -7.62 -10.35
N LEU A 71 -1.15 -7.06 -10.10
CA LEU A 71 -2.12 -7.68 -9.23
C LEU A 71 -2.89 -8.74 -10.02
N THR A 72 -3.13 -9.87 -9.36
CA THR A 72 -3.97 -10.95 -9.87
C THR A 72 -4.91 -11.41 -8.77
N SER A 73 -5.94 -12.18 -9.10
CA SER A 73 -6.83 -12.79 -8.10
C SER A 73 -6.07 -13.68 -7.10
N GLY A 74 -4.93 -14.24 -7.51
CA GLY A 74 -4.02 -14.99 -6.63
C GLY A 74 -3.25 -14.15 -5.62
N CYS A 75 -3.47 -12.83 -5.55
CA CYS A 75 -2.88 -11.94 -4.55
C CYS A 75 -3.78 -11.75 -3.31
N ILE A 76 -5.05 -12.16 -3.36
CA ILE A 76 -5.95 -12.11 -2.20
C ILE A 76 -5.35 -12.89 -1.03
N GLY A 77 -5.30 -12.26 0.14
CA GLY A 77 -4.67 -12.79 1.36
C GLY A 77 -3.15 -12.69 1.39
N LYS A 78 -2.48 -12.26 0.31
CA LYS A 78 -1.03 -12.05 0.31
C LYS A 78 -0.66 -10.70 0.87
N ARG A 79 0.56 -10.62 1.40
CA ARG A 79 1.16 -9.37 1.84
C ARG A 79 1.86 -8.69 0.67
N VAL A 80 1.67 -7.38 0.55
CA VAL A 80 2.35 -6.54 -0.45
C VAL A 80 2.96 -5.33 0.22
N ARG A 81 4.00 -4.75 -0.38
CA ARG A 81 4.48 -3.41 -0.03
C ARG A 81 3.84 -2.39 -0.96
N ILE A 82 3.35 -1.31 -0.38
CA ILE A 82 2.76 -0.19 -1.09
C ILE A 82 3.50 1.11 -0.82
N GLN A 83 3.41 2.03 -1.78
CA GLN A 83 3.87 3.41 -1.64
C GLN A 83 2.84 4.39 -2.15
N ARG A 84 2.83 5.60 -1.59
CA ARG A 84 2.11 6.72 -2.20
C ARG A 84 2.86 7.20 -3.44
N ARG A 85 2.16 7.31 -4.56
CA ARG A 85 2.65 7.80 -5.85
C ARG A 85 1.67 8.82 -6.43
N ILE A 86 2.12 9.63 -7.38
CA ILE A 86 1.23 10.46 -8.22
C ILE A 86 1.06 9.74 -9.56
N VAL A 87 -0.18 9.45 -9.95
CA VAL A 87 -0.53 8.82 -11.21
C VAL A 87 -1.67 9.62 -11.82
N LEU A 88 -1.50 10.10 -13.05
CA LEU A 88 -2.48 10.98 -13.72
C LEU A 88 -2.88 12.17 -12.83
N GLU A 89 -1.89 12.81 -12.22
CA GLU A 89 -2.06 13.96 -11.30
C GLU A 89 -2.77 13.66 -9.97
N GLU A 90 -3.21 12.41 -9.76
CA GLU A 90 -3.88 11.99 -8.52
C GLU A 90 -2.93 11.18 -7.61
N PRO A 91 -2.96 11.41 -6.28
CA PRO A 91 -2.20 10.61 -5.35
C PRO A 91 -2.87 9.24 -5.14
N VAL A 92 -2.13 8.16 -5.35
CA VAL A 92 -2.60 6.77 -5.25
C VAL A 92 -1.68 5.92 -4.39
N TRP A 93 -2.22 4.87 -3.77
CA TRP A 93 -1.41 3.78 -3.23
C TRP A 93 -1.08 2.80 -4.35
N MET A 94 0.20 2.51 -4.53
CA MET A 94 0.67 1.64 -5.60
C MET A 94 1.48 0.48 -5.00
N VAL A 95 1.25 -0.73 -5.50
CA VAL A 95 2.07 -1.90 -5.19
C VAL A 95 3.48 -1.72 -5.75
N VAL A 96 4.47 -1.95 -4.91
CA VAL A 96 5.89 -1.92 -5.32
C VAL A 96 6.61 -3.23 -5.12
N GLU A 97 6.01 -4.15 -4.37
CA GLU A 97 6.53 -5.50 -4.14
C GLU A 97 5.41 -6.42 -3.68
N ILE A 98 5.32 -7.63 -4.24
CA ILE A 98 4.47 -8.70 -3.74
C ILE A 98 5.36 -9.61 -2.89
N LEU A 99 4.99 -9.81 -1.62
CA LEU A 99 5.75 -10.65 -0.69
C LEU A 99 5.21 -12.09 -0.76
N PHE A 100 6.13 -13.05 -0.91
CA PHE A 100 5.82 -14.48 -0.96
C PHE A 100 5.66 -15.10 0.43
#